data_AF-A0A0B6YZM1-F1
#
_entry.id   AF-A0A0B6YZM1-F1
#
_cell.length_a   1.000
_cell.length_b   1.000
_cell.length_c   1.000
_cell.angle_alpha   90.00
_cell.angle_beta   90.00
_cell.angle_gamma   90.00
#
_symmetry.space_group_name_H-M   'P 1'
#
loop_
_entity.id
_entity.type
_entity.pdbx_description
1 polymer ?
#
loop_
_entity_poly.entity_id
_entity_poly.type
_entity_poly.pdbx_seq_one_letter_code
_entity_poly.pdbx_strand_id
1 'polypeptide(L)' 'DKQSAAEGDAWVMSFRYAEDRLLYGGCRRRCLSILKTLRDRHLDIPGQPILNYHMKTLLLYECEKHPREIEWE' A
#
# COMPACT_ATOMS: atom_id res chain seq x y z
N ASP A 1 -27.14 -20.84 11.30
CA ASP A 1 -27.19 -19.42 10.89
C ASP A 1 -26.94 -18.43 12.03
N LYS A 2 -25.71 -18.37 12.55
CA LYS A 2 -25.27 -17.32 13.51
C LYS A 2 -24.15 -16.43 12.97
N GLN A 3 -23.61 -16.75 11.79
CA GLN A 3 -22.39 -16.14 11.26
C GLN A 3 -22.70 -14.89 10.41
N SER A 4 -23.86 -14.84 9.74
CA SER A 4 -24.25 -13.71 8.89
C SER A 4 -24.56 -12.40 9.64
N ALA A 5 -24.82 -12.44 10.94
CA ALA A 5 -25.12 -11.21 11.70
C ALA A 5 -23.86 -10.37 11.97
N ALA A 6 -22.68 -10.99 12.08
CA ALA A 6 -21.46 -10.30 12.46
C ALA A 6 -20.76 -9.57 11.29
N GLU A 7 -21.03 -9.97 10.04
CA GLU A 7 -20.38 -9.39 8.85
C GLU A 7 -20.89 -7.98 8.55
N GLY A 8 -22.14 -7.65 8.91
CA GLY A 8 -22.73 -6.33 8.69
C GLY A 8 -22.35 -5.26 9.71
N ASP A 9 -21.91 -5.67 10.91
CA ASP A 9 -21.63 -4.77 12.04
C ASP A 9 -20.13 -4.49 12.23
N ALA A 10 -19.28 -4.98 11.32
CA ALA A 10 -17.84 -4.81 11.39
C ALA A 10 -17.37 -3.48 10.79
N TRP A 11 -16.41 -2.85 11.45
CA TRP A 11 -15.74 -1.64 10.95
C TRP A 11 -14.44 -2.02 10.24
N VAL A 12 -14.22 -1.45 9.06
CA VAL A 12 -12.93 -1.59 8.35
C VAL A 12 -11.91 -0.64 8.98
N MET A 13 -10.79 -1.20 9.45
CA MET A 13 -9.67 -0.39 9.93
C MET A 13 -8.96 0.29 8.77
N SER A 14 -8.58 1.56 8.95
CA SER A 14 -7.82 2.32 7.97
C SER A 14 -6.70 3.10 8.64
N PHE A 15 -5.46 2.88 8.17
CA PHE A 15 -4.26 3.58 8.65
C PHE A 15 -3.72 4.59 7.64
N ARG A 16 -4.57 5.05 6.71
CA ARG A 16 -4.18 5.89 5.57
C ARG A 16 -3.24 7.04 5.95
N TYR A 17 -3.53 7.73 7.05
CA TYR A 17 -2.74 8.87 7.53
C TYR A 17 -1.36 8.44 8.08
N ALA A 18 -1.33 7.40 8.92
CA ALA A 18 -0.10 6.86 9.48
C ALA A 18 0.82 6.34 8.37
N GLU A 19 0.27 5.59 7.43
CA GLU A 19 1.00 5.07 6.28
C GLU A 19 1.54 6.19 5.37
N ASP A 20 0.81 7.31 5.21
CA ASP A 20 1.32 8.44 4.42
C ASP A 20 2.49 9.16 5.11
N ARG A 21 2.45 9.25 6.46
CA ARG A 21 3.58 9.75 7.25
C ARG A 21 4.79 8.80 7.20
N LEU A 22 4.58 7.49 7.23
CA LEU A 22 5.67 6.50 7.13
C LEU A 22 6.44 6.57 5.80
N LEU A 23 5.82 7.08 4.75
CA LEU A 23 6.46 7.26 3.44
C LEU A 23 7.13 8.63 3.26
N TYR A 24 7.23 9.44 4.32
CA TYR A 24 7.94 10.70 4.27
C TYR A 24 9.47 10.49 4.28
N GLY A 25 10.21 11.33 3.58
CA GLY A 25 11.68 11.22 3.46
C GLY A 25 12.16 10.41 2.25
N GLY A 26 13.36 10.73 1.79
CA GLY A 26 14.00 10.11 0.62
C GLY A 26 13.15 10.13 -0.65
N CYS A 27 13.34 9.11 -1.49
CA CYS A 27 12.63 8.88 -2.73
C CYS A 27 11.39 7.98 -2.59
N ARG A 28 10.99 7.59 -1.36
CA ARG A 28 9.89 6.63 -1.11
C ARG A 28 8.59 7.00 -1.83
N ARG A 29 8.14 8.26 -1.75
CA ARG A 29 6.94 8.73 -2.48
C ARG A 29 7.10 8.67 -4.00
N ARG A 30 8.31 8.91 -4.50
CA ARG A 30 8.62 8.80 -5.93
C ARG A 30 8.59 7.35 -6.38
N CYS A 31 9.20 6.44 -5.62
CA CYS A 31 9.12 4.99 -5.85
C CYS A 31 7.67 4.52 -5.87
N LEU A 32 6.85 4.94 -4.89
CA LEU A 32 5.43 4.62 -4.89
C LEU A 32 4.73 5.12 -6.16
N SER A 33 5.01 6.35 -6.60
CA SER A 33 4.39 6.92 -7.81
C SER A 33 4.77 6.14 -9.07
N ILE A 34 6.02 5.70 -9.18
CA ILE A 34 6.49 4.83 -10.28
C ILE A 34 5.75 3.49 -10.23
N LEU A 35 5.69 2.83 -9.06
CA LEU A 35 4.99 1.55 -8.90
C LEU A 35 3.50 1.64 -9.27
N LYS A 36 2.82 2.71 -8.84
CA LYS A 36 1.42 2.95 -9.21
C LYS A 36 1.24 3.12 -10.71
N THR A 37 2.13 3.87 -11.35
CA THR A 37 2.12 4.09 -12.80
C THR A 37 2.36 2.79 -13.59
N LEU A 38 3.33 1.98 -13.16
CA LEU A 38 3.61 0.68 -13.77
C LEU A 38 2.40 -0.25 -13.63
N ARG A 39 1.79 -0.27 -12.46
CA ARG A 39 0.54 -1.01 -12.22
C ARG A 39 -0.57 -0.55 -13.16
N ASP A 40 -0.82 0.76 -13.27
CA ASP A 40 -1.89 1.29 -14.12
C ASP A 40 -1.68 0.96 -15.61
N ARG A 41 -0.44 0.93 -16.07
CA ARG A 41 -0.13 0.70 -17.49
C ARG A 41 0.00 -0.76 -17.87
N HIS A 42 0.36 -1.62 -16.93
CA HIS A 42 0.80 -2.99 -17.23
C HIS A 42 0.14 -4.08 -16.38
N LEU A 43 -0.49 -3.73 -15.25
CA LEU A 43 -1.10 -4.66 -14.31
C LEU A 43 -2.59 -4.39 -14.09
N ASP A 44 -3.22 -3.61 -14.97
CA ASP A 44 -4.67 -3.42 -14.98
C ASP A 44 -5.34 -4.60 -15.70
N ILE A 45 -5.57 -5.67 -14.92
CA ILE A 45 -6.10 -6.96 -15.38
C ILE A 45 -7.59 -7.03 -15.01
N PRO A 46 -8.45 -7.65 -15.85
CA PRO A 46 -9.86 -7.89 -15.50
C PRO A 46 -10.02 -8.51 -14.11
N GLY A 47 -10.94 -7.97 -13.31
CA GLY A 47 -11.13 -8.36 -11.91
C GLY A 47 -10.26 -7.61 -10.89
N GLN A 48 -9.38 -6.71 -11.35
CA GLN A 48 -8.54 -5.83 -10.52
C GLN A 48 -7.86 -6.52 -9.33
N PRO A 49 -7.16 -7.65 -9.54
CA PRO A 49 -6.49 -8.38 -8.46
C PRO A 49 -5.36 -7.56 -7.82
N ILE A 50 -4.83 -6.55 -8.51
CA ILE A 50 -3.71 -5.73 -8.05
C ILE A 50 -4.15 -4.27 -7.88
N LEU A 51 -4.39 -3.87 -6.63
CA LEU A 51 -4.75 -2.51 -6.25
C LEU A 51 -3.52 -1.65 -5.92
N ASN A 52 -3.72 -0.33 -5.94
CA ASN A 52 -2.75 0.64 -5.43
C ASN A 52 -2.28 0.37 -4.01
N TYR A 53 -3.16 -0.23 -3.20
CA TYR A 53 -2.87 -0.55 -1.81
C TYR A 53 -1.75 -1.60 -1.72
N HIS A 54 -1.74 -2.61 -2.60
CA HIS A 54 -0.65 -3.60 -2.66
C HIS A 54 0.71 -2.94 -2.93
N MET A 55 0.76 -1.97 -3.85
CA MET A 55 2.01 -1.23 -4.14
C MET A 55 2.50 -0.43 -2.93
N LYS A 56 1.58 0.17 -2.18
CA LYS A 56 1.91 0.92 -0.96
C LYS A 56 2.42 -0.02 0.13
N THR A 57 1.75 -1.15 0.35
CA THR A 57 2.12 -2.15 1.35
C THR A 57 3.49 -2.77 1.05
N LEU A 58 3.77 -3.13 -0.20
CA LEU A 58 5.08 -3.66 -0.58
C LEU A 58 6.21 -2.66 -0.35
N LEU A 59 5.98 -1.38 -0.66
CA LEU A 59 6.97 -0.33 -0.37
C LEU A 59 7.22 -0.17 1.13
N LEU A 60 6.17 -0.24 1.96
CA LEU A 60 6.30 -0.19 3.42
C LEU A 60 7.14 -1.38 3.93
N TYR A 61 6.93 -2.59 3.40
CA TYR A 61 7.78 -3.74 3.72
C TYR A 61 9.23 -3.55 3.28
N GLU A 62 9.50 -2.95 2.12
CA GLU A 62 10.89 -2.67 1.75
C GLU A 62 11.54 -1.62 2.65
N CYS A 63 10.77 -0.67 3.20
CA CYS A 63 11.28 0.26 4.19
C CYS A 63 11.67 -0.43 5.50
N GLU A 64 10.98 -1.51 5.88
CA GLU A 64 11.38 -2.35 7.02
C GLU A 64 12.69 -3.11 6.74
N LYS A 65 12.89 -3.57 5.49
CA LYS A 65 14.13 -4.25 5.08
C LYS A 65 15.32 -3.30 4.95
N HIS A 66 15.09 -2.06 4.53
CA HIS A 66 16.10 -1.03 4.32
C HIS A 66 15.80 0.16 5.24
N PRO A 67 16.11 0.05 6.55
CA PRO A 67 15.64 1.02 7.54
C PRO A 67 16.40 2.35 7.50
N ARG A 68 17.53 2.47 6.80
CA ARG A 68 18.37 3.67 6.83
C ARG A 68 17.94 4.64 5.74
N GLU A 69 17.86 5.93 6.06
CA GLU A 69 17.47 6.97 5.09
C GLU A 69 18.36 7.01 3.84
N ILE A 70 19.66 6.73 3.97
CA ILE A 70 20.61 6.71 2.84
C ILE A 70 20.30 5.62 1.81
N GLU A 71 19.58 4.57 2.19
CA GLU A 71 19.13 3.52 1.26
C GLU A 71 17.96 4.00 0.38
N TRP A 72 17.37 5.14 0.74
CA TRP A 72 16.25 5.77 0.05
C TRP A 72 16.59 7.14 -0.56
N GLU A 73 17.86 7.55 -0.63
CA GLU A 73 18.28 8.78 -1.31
C GLU A 73 18.27 8.66 -2.84
#